data_AF-A0A7X6TTX5-F1
#
_entry.id   AF-A0A7X6TTX5-F1
#
_cell.length_a   1.000
_cell.length_b   1.000
_cell.length_c   1.000
_cell.angle_alpha   90.00
_cell.angle_beta   90.00
_cell.angle_gamma   90.00
#
_symmetry.space_group_name_H-M   'P 1'
#
loop_
_entity.id
_entity.type
_entity.pdbx_description
1 polymer ?
#
loop_
_entity_poly.entity_id
_entity_poly.type
_entity_poly.pdbx_seq_one_letter_code
_entity_poly.pdbx_strand_id
1 'polypeptide(L)'
;MSFQLIPMQIKEGLELETMWYSNGAVATMLYINIMDGDGTGGLKCYYEYMSNHINADKIKELHESMVKIILMGCHNPKITLAEFFEVF
;
A
#
# COMPACT_ATOMS: atom_id res chain seq x y z
N MET A 1 6.74 12.97 -0.73
CA MET A 1 5.91 13.89 -1.56
C MET A 1 4.50 13.30 -1.52
N SER A 2 3.45 14.02 -1.11
CA SER A 2 2.09 13.42 -1.10
C SER A 2 1.61 13.25 -2.54
N PHE A 3 1.48 12.01 -3.00
CA PHE A 3 1.06 11.72 -4.37
C PHE A 3 -0.43 12.04 -4.53
N GLN A 4 -0.74 12.98 -5.41
CA GLN A 4 -2.09 13.30 -5.82
C GLN A 4 -2.24 12.84 -7.27
N LEU A 5 -3.11 11.85 -7.51
CA LEU A 5 -3.41 11.38 -8.85
C LEU A 5 -4.15 12.50 -9.58
N ILE A 6 -3.48 13.16 -10.53
CA ILE A 6 -4.15 14.03 -11.49
C ILE A 6 -4.68 13.12 -12.60
N PRO A 7 -6.01 13.07 -12.86
CA PRO A 7 -6.54 12.30 -13.96
C PRO A 7 -5.98 12.84 -15.28
N MET A 8 -5.12 12.04 -15.92
CA MET A 8 -4.53 12.37 -17.21
C MET A 8 -5.43 11.75 -18.30
N GLN A 9 -6.14 12.58 -19.05
CA GLN A 9 -6.86 12.10 -20.24
C GLN A 9 -5.86 11.89 -21.37
N ILE A 10 -5.56 10.64 -21.69
CA ILE A 10 -4.77 10.28 -22.86
C ILE A 10 -5.77 10.00 -23.99
N LYS A 11 -5.67 10.77 -25.08
CA LYS A 11 -6.45 10.50 -26.29
C LYS A 11 -5.75 9.43 -27.12
N GLU A 12 -6.55 8.66 -27.87
CA GLU A 12 -6.10 7.79 -28.99
C GLU A 12 -5.21 6.59 -28.64
N GLY A 13 -5.64 5.74 -27.69
CA GLY A 13 -5.09 4.39 -27.55
C GLY A 13 -3.62 4.30 -27.12
N LEU A 14 -3.03 5.42 -26.70
CA LEU A 14 -1.70 5.47 -26.10
C LEU A 14 -1.76 4.92 -24.67
N GLU A 15 -0.99 3.85 -24.44
CA GLU A 15 -0.73 3.34 -23.10
C GLU A 15 0.27 4.25 -22.39
N LEU A 16 -0.06 4.73 -21.20
CA LEU A 16 0.84 5.50 -20.36
C LEU A 16 1.37 4.62 -19.24
N GLU A 17 2.67 4.37 -19.27
CA GLU A 17 3.40 3.83 -18.15
C GLU A 17 4.05 4.97 -17.37
N THR A 18 3.89 4.96 -16.04
CA THR A 18 4.55 5.93 -15.16
C THR A 18 5.43 5.20 -14.17
N MET A 19 6.71 5.57 -14.12
CA MET A 19 7.66 5.09 -13.11
C MET A 19 7.91 6.18 -12.09
N TRP A 20 7.79 5.85 -10.82
CA TRP A 20 7.91 6.79 -9.72
C TRP A 20 9.10 6.40 -8.85
N TYR A 21 9.94 7.39 -8.56
CA TYR A 21 11.14 7.21 -7.74
C TYR A 21 11.02 8.09 -6.50
N SER A 22 11.30 7.51 -5.32
CA SER A 22 11.34 8.28 -4.08
C SER A 22 12.60 9.15 -4.05
N ASN A 23 12.46 10.39 -3.57
CA ASN A 23 13.57 11.28 -3.25
C ASN A 23 13.93 11.26 -1.76
N GLY A 24 13.37 10.34 -0.98
CA GLY A 24 13.59 10.23 0.46
C GLY A 24 12.84 11.25 1.33
N ALA A 25 12.02 12.13 0.74
CA ALA A 25 11.24 13.11 1.49
C ALA A 25 9.81 12.63 1.75
N VAL A 26 9.38 12.69 3.02
CA VAL A 26 8.05 12.25 3.48
C VAL A 26 7.25 13.42 4.05
N ALA A 27 5.95 13.46 3.73
CA ALA A 27 5.05 14.53 4.17
C ALA A 27 4.27 14.16 5.45
N THR A 28 4.09 12.86 5.69
CA THR A 28 3.38 12.31 6.86
C THR A 28 4.25 11.26 7.54
N MET A 29 3.90 10.91 8.79
CA MET A 29 4.66 9.94 9.58
C MET A 29 4.70 8.55 8.92
N LEU A 30 3.57 8.13 8.36
CA LEU A 30 3.41 6.91 7.57
C LEU A 30 2.41 7.19 6.45
N TYR A 31 2.73 6.74 5.25
CA TYR A 31 1.85 6.73 4.09
C TYR A 31 2.04 5.42 3.32
N ILE A 32 0.94 4.78 2.94
CA ILE A 32 0.94 3.51 2.22
C ILE A 32 0.22 3.74 0.90
N ASN A 33 0.88 3.38 -0.19
CA ASN A 33 0.28 3.36 -1.52
C ASN A 33 0.20 1.91 -2.02
N ILE A 34 -0.99 1.47 -2.43
CA ILE A 34 -1.23 0.13 -2.96
C ILE A 34 -1.68 0.28 -4.40
N MET A 35 -0.93 -0.30 -5.31
CA MET A 35 -1.15 -0.20 -6.75
C MET A 35 -1.21 -1.59 -7.38
N ASP A 36 -1.84 -1.70 -8.54
CA ASP A 36 -1.64 -2.87 -9.39
C ASP A 36 -0.15 -3.01 -9.72
N GLY A 37 0.34 -4.24 -9.68
CA GLY A 37 1.77 -4.52 -9.78
C GLY A 37 2.30 -4.34 -11.19
N ASP A 38 1.74 -5.11 -12.11
CA ASP A 38 2.22 -5.30 -13.49
C ASP A 38 1.11 -5.91 -14.38
N GLY A 39 -0.17 -5.71 -14.02
CA GLY A 39 -1.29 -6.30 -14.72
C GLY A 39 -1.50 -7.80 -14.47
N THR A 40 -0.69 -8.43 -13.61
CA THR A 40 -0.84 -9.85 -13.24
C THR A 40 -1.90 -10.11 -12.17
N GLY A 41 -2.51 -9.04 -11.62
CA GLY A 41 -3.40 -9.10 -10.46
C GLY A 41 -2.64 -9.12 -9.12
N GLY A 42 -1.31 -9.09 -9.14
CA GLY A 42 -0.51 -8.83 -7.96
C GLY A 42 -0.59 -7.37 -7.53
N LEU A 43 -0.57 -7.11 -6.22
CA LEU A 43 -0.56 -5.75 -5.67
C LEU A 43 0.85 -5.37 -5.21
N LYS A 44 1.32 -4.17 -5.61
CA LYS A 44 2.54 -3.56 -5.08
C LYS A 44 2.18 -2.62 -3.93
N CYS A 45 2.83 -2.82 -2.78
CA CYS A 45 2.66 -1.99 -1.59
C CYS A 45 3.91 -1.14 -1.37
N TYR A 46 3.78 0.18 -1.44
CA TYR A 46 4.85 1.15 -1.18
C TYR A 46 4.63 1.83 0.16
N TYR A 47 5.65 1.82 1.00
CA TYR A 47 5.64 2.44 2.33
C TYR A 47 6.56 3.65 2.33
N GLU A 48 6.00 4.82 2.55
CA GLU A 48 6.74 6.04 2.86
C GLU A 48 6.60 6.32 4.35
N TYR A 49 7.71 6.45 5.07
CA TYR A 49 7.69 6.66 6.51
C TYR A 49 8.84 7.55 6.99
N MET A 50 8.59 8.27 8.07
CA MET A 50 9.59 9.07 8.76
C MET A 50 10.57 8.15 9.48
N SER A 51 11.75 7.93 8.91
CA SER A 51 12.77 6.99 9.43
C SER A 51 13.33 7.36 10.81
N ASN A 52 13.17 8.61 11.23
CA ASN A 52 13.46 9.06 12.59
C ASN A 52 12.38 8.72 13.63
N HIS A 53 11.21 8.22 13.20
CA HIS A 53 10.10 7.81 14.07
C HIS A 53 9.76 6.32 13.94
N ILE A 54 9.89 5.77 12.74
CA ILE A 54 9.55 4.37 12.42
C ILE A 54 10.76 3.71 11.78
N ASN A 55 11.17 2.56 12.31
CA ASN A 55 12.25 1.77 11.71
C ASN A 55 11.71 0.78 10.66
N ALA A 56 12.60 0.28 9.81
CA ALA A 56 12.23 -0.65 8.74
C ALA A 56 11.61 -1.96 9.25
N ASP A 57 12.07 -2.47 10.40
CA ASP A 57 11.53 -3.69 11.00
C ASP A 57 10.05 -3.52 11.36
N LYS A 58 9.66 -2.35 11.86
CA LYS A 58 8.26 -2.06 12.18
C LYS A 58 7.37 -1.99 10.95
N ILE A 59 7.92 -1.51 9.83
CA ILE A 59 7.23 -1.53 8.53
C ILE A 59 7.04 -2.96 8.04
N LYS A 60 8.04 -3.83 8.25
CA LYS A 60 7.93 -5.26 7.92
C LYS A 60 6.86 -5.96 8.75
N GLU A 61 6.84 -5.76 10.07
CA GLU A 61 5.80 -6.28 10.96
C GLU A 61 4.39 -5.80 10.54
N LEU A 62 4.27 -4.52 10.19
CA LEU A 62 3.02 -3.94 9.71
C LEU A 62 2.58 -4.59 8.39
N HIS A 63 3.50 -4.78 7.45
CA HIS A 63 3.21 -5.44 6.18
C HIS A 63 2.74 -6.88 6.40
N GLU A 64 3.44 -7.66 7.22
CA GLU A 64 3.06 -9.03 7.56
C GLU A 64 1.68 -9.09 8.21
N SER A 65 1.37 -8.17 9.12
CA SER A 65 0.05 -8.10 9.77
C SER A 65 -1.05 -7.73 8.78
N MET A 66 -0.80 -6.75 7.90
CA MET A 66 -1.72 -6.35 6.85
C MET A 66 -2.06 -7.51 5.92
N VAL A 67 -1.05 -8.26 5.47
CA VAL A 67 -1.24 -9.45 4.61
C VAL A 67 -2.09 -10.50 5.30
N LYS A 68 -1.84 -10.79 6.59
CA LYS A 68 -2.64 -11.75 7.36
C LYS A 68 -4.11 -11.33 7.44
N ILE A 69 -4.38 -10.07 7.77
CA ILE A 69 -5.75 -9.53 7.88
C ILE A 69 -6.47 -9.62 6.53
N ILE A 70 -5.81 -9.23 5.43
CA ILE A 70 -6.37 -9.30 4.08
C ILE A 70 -6.73 -10.75 3.74
N LEU A 71 -5.80 -11.70 3.93
CA LEU A 71 -6.03 -13.10 3.62
C LEU A 71 -7.17 -13.71 4.44
N MET A 72 -7.21 -13.43 5.74
CA MET A 72 -8.29 -13.87 6.61
C MET A 72 -9.65 -13.31 6.16
N GLY A 73 -9.72 -12.04 5.78
CA GLY A 73 -10.93 -11.42 5.23
C GLY A 73 -11.34 -12.03 3.89
N CYS A 74 -10.39 -12.39 3.02
CA CYS A 74 -10.66 -13.12 1.79
C CYS A 74 -11.23 -14.52 2.07
N HIS A 75 -10.72 -15.23 3.07
CA HIS A 75 -11.20 -16.56 3.45
C HIS A 75 -12.57 -16.54 4.15
N ASN A 76 -12.82 -15.53 4.98
CA ASN A 76 -14.10 -15.33 5.65
C ASN A 76 -14.57 -13.87 5.50
N PRO A 77 -15.26 -13.52 4.41
CA PRO A 77 -15.73 -12.14 4.18
C PRO A 77 -16.72 -11.61 5.22
N LYS A 78 -17.23 -12.46 6.13
CA LYS A 78 -18.18 -12.09 7.18
C LYS A 78 -17.50 -11.85 8.53
N ILE A 79 -16.21 -12.13 8.66
CA ILE A 79 -15.47 -11.86 9.90
C ILE A 79 -15.56 -10.37 10.22
N THR A 80 -15.81 -10.06 11.49
CA THR A 80 -15.89 -8.71 12.01
C THR A 80 -14.53 -8.22 12.49
N LEU A 81 -14.38 -6.90 12.61
CA LEU A 81 -13.16 -6.32 13.20
C LEU A 81 -12.95 -6.78 14.65
N ALA A 82 -14.02 -7.01 15.41
CA ALA A 82 -13.91 -7.50 16.79
C ALA A 82 -13.30 -8.91 16.83
N GLU A 83 -13.80 -9.82 15.99
CA GLU A 83 -13.26 -11.19 15.87
C GLU A 83 -11.81 -11.19 15.38
N PHE A 84 -11.42 -10.22 14.53
CA PHE A 84 -10.02 -10.05 14.14
C PHE A 84 -9.11 -9.73 15.32
N PHE A 85 -9.52 -8.82 16.21
CA PHE A 85 -8.71 -8.41 17.36
C PHE A 85 -8.54 -9.50 18.42
N GLU A 86 -9.39 -10.53 18.43
CA GLU A 86 -9.22 -11.66 19.36
C GLU A 86 -8.14 -12.65 18.90
N VAL A 87 -7.72 -12.59 17.62
CA VAL A 87 -6.75 -13.51 17.01
C VAL A 87 -5.29 -13.01 17.14
N PHE A 88 -5.08 -11.74 17.50
CA PHE A 88 -3.77 -11.08 17.58
C PHE A 88 -3.52 -10.49 18.97
#